data_AF-A0A845D931-F1
#
_entry.id   AF-A0A845D931-F1
#
_cell.length_a   1.000
_cell.length_b   1.000
_cell.length_c   1.000
_cell.angle_alpha   90.00
_cell.angle_beta   90.00
_cell.angle_gamma   90.00
#
_symmetry.space_group_name_H-M   'P 1'
#
loop_
_entity.id
_entity.type
_entity.pdbx_description
1 polymer ?
#
loop_
_entity_poly.entity_id
_entity_poly.type
_entity_poly.pdbx_seq_one_letter_code
_entity_poly.pdbx_strand_id
1 'polypeptide(L)'
;KVPYYQKKFKKIYNSEVTDILIGKALAAFVSTHIANSSPYDLFVAGYDTLSTKQLKGLAIFMTPVGQTITIGTQKGKGAGCAYCHSPPFFGGSQFYTLGIKGDDRSSLSKPGVIFENGGFPINIQTTHGVLPSCHISRISASATSASPDIGRAIATSDIKDCFKFRTPVLRNVIETYPYFHHGTETGLGVFPYHSLTNKKFRAISLYALKRAIEYHLRGPIDIAKVNSLQPTEVFFDSFFQIDPLVSPLLMQFGPPDSTQHYPVKLDKHSLSALVDFVAFGLYDKTAVRKGYLNNRLSHPMRVPSGFLPTITRDHGTQMELPPTGNFSTLKK
;
A
#
# COMPACT_ATOMS: atom_id res chain seq x y z
N LYS A 1 20.01 17.14 -27.01
CA LYS A 1 19.58 15.89 -27.67
C LYS A 1 20.69 14.86 -27.53
N VAL A 2 20.42 13.65 -27.01
CA VAL A 2 21.46 12.62 -26.77
C VAL A 2 21.49 11.63 -27.95
N PRO A 3 22.57 11.58 -28.76
CA PRO A 3 22.61 10.80 -30.01
C PRO A 3 22.32 9.30 -29.83
N TYR A 4 22.76 8.72 -28.71
CA TYR A 4 22.53 7.33 -28.37
C TYR A 4 21.03 6.98 -28.36
N TYR A 5 20.21 7.76 -27.65
CA TYR A 5 18.76 7.50 -27.56
C TYR A 5 18.06 7.74 -28.89
N GLN A 6 18.45 8.76 -29.66
CA GLN A 6 17.89 9.00 -30.98
C GLN A 6 18.07 7.80 -31.91
N LYS A 7 19.29 7.24 -31.96
CA LYS A 7 19.58 6.04 -32.76
C LYS A 7 18.77 4.83 -32.30
N LYS A 8 18.61 4.63 -30.99
CA LYS A 8 17.83 3.51 -30.42
C LYS A 8 16.34 3.64 -30.73
N PHE A 9 15.74 4.81 -30.51
CA PHE A 9 14.33 5.05 -30.80
C PHE A 9 14.03 4.98 -32.30
N LYS A 10 14.90 5.53 -33.15
CA LYS A 10 14.76 5.40 -34.60
C LYS A 10 14.84 3.94 -35.05
N LYS A 11 15.72 3.14 -34.44
CA LYS A 11 15.81 1.71 -34.74
C LYS A 11 14.57 0.91 -34.31
N ILE A 12 14.02 1.17 -33.12
CA ILE A 12 12.93 0.36 -32.53
C ILE A 12 11.55 0.80 -33.04
N TYR A 13 11.32 2.11 -33.12
CA TYR A 13 10.01 2.69 -33.39
C TYR A 13 9.92 3.36 -34.77
N ASN A 14 11.00 3.34 -35.57
CA ASN A 14 11.13 4.08 -36.84
C ASN A 14 10.80 5.58 -36.73
N SER A 15 10.90 6.15 -35.53
CA SER A 15 10.49 7.52 -35.22
C SER A 15 11.55 8.24 -34.39
N GLU A 16 11.47 9.56 -34.35
CA GLU A 16 12.24 10.35 -33.39
C GLU A 16 11.77 10.09 -31.95
N VAL A 17 12.55 10.53 -30.97
CA VAL A 17 12.20 10.41 -29.55
C VAL A 17 11.01 11.32 -29.25
N THR A 18 9.93 10.76 -28.72
CA THR A 18 8.73 11.49 -28.26
C THR A 18 8.31 10.98 -26.89
N ASP A 19 7.61 11.80 -26.12
CA ASP A 19 7.15 11.44 -24.76
C ASP A 19 6.29 10.18 -24.76
N ILE A 20 5.44 10.01 -25.77
CA ILE A 20 4.60 8.81 -25.96
C ILE A 20 5.48 7.56 -26.12
N LEU A 21 6.54 7.64 -26.93
CA LEU A 21 7.44 6.50 -27.14
C LEU A 21 8.30 6.21 -25.91
N ILE A 22 8.68 7.23 -25.14
CA ILE A 22 9.34 7.06 -23.85
C ILE A 22 8.40 6.31 -22.89
N GLY A 23 7.15 6.75 -22.77
CA GLY A 23 6.12 6.07 -21.97
C GLY A 23 5.90 4.61 -22.39
N LYS A 24 5.79 4.33 -23.70
CA LYS A 24 5.67 2.96 -24.22
C LYS A 24 6.90 2.11 -23.92
N ALA A 25 8.11 2.66 -24.05
CA ALA A 25 9.34 1.94 -23.74
C ALA A 25 9.43 1.61 -22.24
N LEU A 26 9.07 2.55 -21.38
CA LEU A 26 9.02 2.33 -19.93
C LEU A 26 7.95 1.31 -19.55
N ALA A 27 6.74 1.41 -20.10
CA ALA A 27 5.66 0.46 -19.88
C ALA A 27 6.06 -0.96 -20.32
N ALA A 28 6.73 -1.10 -21.46
CA ALA A 28 7.25 -2.38 -21.94
C ALA A 28 8.30 -2.95 -20.98
N PHE A 29 9.26 -2.14 -20.54
CA PHE A 29 10.27 -2.53 -19.56
C PHE A 29 9.64 -2.97 -18.23
N VAL A 30 8.75 -2.16 -17.67
CA VAL A 30 7.97 -2.45 -16.46
C VAL A 30 7.23 -3.78 -16.59
N SER A 31 6.60 -4.04 -17.74
CA SER A 31 5.80 -5.25 -17.96
C SER A 31 6.63 -6.54 -17.96
N THR A 32 7.96 -6.44 -18.11
CA THR A 32 8.87 -7.58 -17.95
C THR A 32 9.14 -7.95 -16.49
N HIS A 33 8.77 -7.10 -15.52
CA HIS A 33 9.03 -7.33 -14.10
C HIS A 33 7.96 -8.24 -13.51
N ILE A 34 8.08 -9.52 -13.81
CA ILE A 34 7.14 -10.55 -13.36
C ILE A 34 7.76 -11.29 -12.16
N ALA A 35 6.99 -11.38 -11.07
CA ALA A 35 7.31 -12.18 -9.89
C ALA A 35 6.29 -13.31 -9.78
N ASN A 36 6.59 -14.48 -10.33
CA ASN A 36 5.70 -15.64 -10.43
C ASN A 36 6.39 -16.97 -10.04
N SER A 37 7.46 -16.90 -9.25
CA SER A 37 8.22 -18.06 -8.77
C SER A 37 8.44 -18.03 -7.25
N SER A 38 7.56 -17.33 -6.52
CA SER A 38 7.52 -17.40 -5.06
C SER A 38 7.15 -18.82 -4.58
N PRO A 39 7.43 -19.17 -3.31
CA PRO A 39 6.99 -20.45 -2.75
C PRO A 39 5.50 -20.72 -2.92
N TYR A 40 4.63 -19.68 -2.88
CA TYR A 40 3.21 -19.82 -3.17
C TYR A 40 2.94 -20.18 -4.64
N ASP A 41 3.63 -19.57 -5.59
CA ASP A 41 3.42 -19.84 -7.02
C ASP A 41 3.76 -21.29 -7.37
N LEU A 42 4.89 -21.78 -6.85
CA LEU A 42 5.30 -23.17 -7.02
C LEU A 42 4.33 -24.13 -6.32
N PHE A 43 3.80 -23.73 -5.16
CA PHE A 43 2.80 -24.53 -4.45
C PHE A 43 1.50 -24.69 -5.24
N VAL A 44 0.98 -23.60 -5.81
CA VAL A 44 -0.21 -23.65 -6.68
C VAL A 44 0.07 -24.47 -7.96
N ALA A 45 1.31 -24.51 -8.43
CA ALA A 45 1.74 -25.36 -9.54
C ALA A 45 1.91 -26.85 -9.16
N GLY A 46 1.63 -27.24 -7.92
CA GLY A 46 1.66 -28.63 -7.46
C GLY A 46 2.96 -29.08 -6.79
N TYR A 47 3.90 -28.17 -6.54
CA TYR A 47 5.14 -28.47 -5.82
C TYR A 47 4.97 -28.29 -4.30
N ASP A 48 5.63 -29.12 -3.49
CA ASP A 48 5.60 -28.97 -2.03
C ASP A 48 6.63 -27.93 -1.54
N THR A 49 6.36 -26.66 -1.79
CA THR A 49 7.30 -25.55 -1.52
C THR A 49 6.95 -24.67 -0.33
N LEU A 50 5.72 -24.74 0.18
CA LEU A 50 5.33 -24.02 1.39
C LEU A 50 5.62 -24.87 2.62
N SER A 51 6.34 -24.30 3.60
CA SER A 51 6.51 -24.97 4.89
C SER A 51 5.17 -25.15 5.62
N THR A 52 5.10 -26.07 6.59
CA THR A 52 3.90 -26.25 7.45
C THR A 52 3.43 -24.94 8.08
N LYS A 53 4.37 -24.07 8.47
CA LYS A 53 4.07 -22.75 9.02
C LYS A 53 3.42 -21.83 7.98
N GLN A 54 3.92 -21.82 6.75
CA GLN A 54 3.36 -21.01 5.67
C GLN A 54 2.02 -21.55 5.18
N LEU A 55 1.81 -22.87 5.17
CA LEU A 55 0.51 -23.47 4.89
C LEU A 55 -0.53 -23.07 5.94
N LYS A 56 -0.16 -23.08 7.23
CA LYS A 56 -1.01 -22.53 8.30
C LYS A 56 -1.35 -21.06 8.06
N GLY A 57 -0.35 -20.26 7.69
CA GLY A 57 -0.54 -18.83 7.38
C GLY A 57 -1.45 -18.60 6.18
N LEU A 58 -1.26 -19.36 5.10
CA LEU A 58 -2.12 -19.34 3.91
C LEU A 58 -3.57 -19.68 4.27
N ALA A 59 -3.78 -20.71 5.09
CA ALA A 59 -5.11 -21.12 5.52
C ALA A 59 -5.83 -20.01 6.32
N ILE A 60 -5.11 -19.37 7.26
CA ILE A 60 -5.62 -18.21 8.02
C ILE A 60 -5.93 -17.03 7.08
N PHE A 61 -5.04 -16.76 6.12
CA PHE A 61 -5.15 -15.66 5.16
C PHE A 61 -6.39 -15.79 4.27
N MET A 62 -6.65 -17.01 3.77
CA MET A 62 -7.76 -17.31 2.85
C MET A 62 -9.10 -17.45 3.56
N THR A 63 -9.10 -17.81 4.85
CA THR A 63 -10.34 -18.01 5.59
C THR A 63 -10.99 -16.67 5.91
N PRO A 64 -12.30 -16.50 5.63
CA PRO A 64 -13.07 -15.32 6.00
C PRO A 64 -12.88 -14.90 7.46
N VAL A 65 -12.95 -13.60 7.68
CA VAL A 65 -12.74 -12.99 9.00
C VAL A 65 -13.68 -13.58 10.05
N GLY A 66 -13.12 -13.99 11.19
CA GLY A 66 -13.88 -14.54 12.33
C GLY A 66 -14.39 -15.97 12.15
N GLN A 67 -14.35 -16.52 10.94
CA GLN A 67 -14.71 -17.91 10.70
C GLN A 67 -13.72 -18.85 11.38
N THR A 68 -14.24 -19.88 12.02
CA THR A 68 -13.41 -20.89 12.67
C THR A 68 -12.78 -21.79 11.61
N ILE A 69 -11.46 -21.99 11.71
CA ILE A 69 -10.71 -22.94 10.89
C ILE A 69 -10.09 -24.01 11.79
N THR A 70 -10.00 -25.24 11.31
CA THR A 70 -9.25 -26.31 11.97
C THR A 70 -8.04 -26.67 11.11
N ILE A 71 -6.83 -26.57 11.67
CA ILE A 71 -5.58 -26.93 10.99
C ILE A 71 -4.89 -28.03 11.78
N GLY A 72 -4.98 -29.26 11.29
CA GLY A 72 -4.63 -30.45 12.06
C GLY A 72 -5.55 -30.59 13.27
N THR A 73 -4.99 -30.59 14.48
CA THR A 73 -5.75 -30.65 15.74
C THR A 73 -6.06 -29.28 16.34
N GLN A 74 -5.53 -28.20 15.76
CA GLN A 74 -5.65 -26.85 16.31
C GLN A 74 -6.83 -26.11 15.67
N LYS A 75 -7.70 -25.54 16.50
CA LYS A 75 -8.73 -24.60 16.06
C LYS A 75 -8.16 -23.18 16.09
N GLY A 76 -8.46 -22.39 15.07
CA GLY A 76 -8.08 -20.99 14.92
C GLY A 76 -9.18 -20.17 14.29
N LYS A 77 -8.86 -18.92 13.94
CA LYS A 77 -9.75 -17.97 13.28
C LYS A 77 -9.17 -17.51 11.96
N GLY A 78 -10.02 -17.33 10.95
CA GLY A 78 -9.66 -16.69 9.70
C GLY A 78 -9.43 -15.19 9.87
N ALA A 79 -8.48 -14.67 9.10
CA ALA A 79 -8.12 -13.25 9.09
C ALA A 79 -8.83 -12.46 7.97
N GLY A 80 -9.44 -13.14 6.99
CA GLY A 80 -10.18 -12.52 5.90
C GLY A 80 -9.32 -11.71 4.92
N CYS A 81 -8.00 -11.87 4.94
CA CYS A 81 -7.07 -11.05 4.14
C CYS A 81 -7.36 -11.13 2.64
N ALA A 82 -7.75 -12.31 2.15
CA ALA A 82 -8.02 -12.56 0.74
C ALA A 82 -9.21 -11.76 0.19
N TYR A 83 -10.07 -11.19 1.03
CA TYR A 83 -11.18 -10.34 0.61
C TYR A 83 -10.68 -9.11 -0.16
N CYS A 84 -9.64 -8.45 0.34
CA CYS A 84 -8.99 -7.33 -0.36
C CYS A 84 -7.75 -7.79 -1.14
N HIS A 85 -6.99 -8.71 -0.56
CA HIS A 85 -5.72 -9.20 -1.12
C HIS A 85 -5.90 -10.54 -1.83
N SER A 86 -6.71 -10.55 -2.89
CA SER A 86 -7.06 -11.78 -3.61
C SER A 86 -5.94 -12.25 -4.57
N PRO A 87 -5.69 -13.57 -4.69
CA PRO A 87 -4.81 -14.12 -5.73
C PRO A 87 -5.22 -13.72 -7.15
N PRO A 88 -4.30 -13.75 -8.13
CA PRO A 88 -2.90 -14.19 -8.02
C PRO A 88 -1.96 -13.08 -7.54
N PHE A 89 -2.39 -11.82 -7.54
CA PHE A 89 -1.51 -10.68 -7.16
C PHE A 89 -1.59 -10.32 -5.68
N PHE A 90 -2.58 -10.84 -4.96
CA PHE A 90 -2.83 -10.49 -3.57
C PHE A 90 -3.09 -9.00 -3.38
N GLY A 91 -3.95 -8.44 -4.25
CA GLY A 91 -4.33 -7.03 -4.27
C GLY A 91 -4.35 -6.45 -5.69
N GLY A 92 -4.43 -5.12 -5.77
CA GLY A 92 -4.13 -4.38 -6.99
C GLY A 92 -5.31 -3.77 -7.73
N SER A 93 -6.57 -4.11 -7.50
CA SER A 93 -7.69 -3.48 -8.25
C SER A 93 -8.69 -2.77 -7.36
N GLN A 94 -8.81 -3.20 -6.11
CA GLN A 94 -9.79 -2.68 -5.18
C GLN A 94 -9.29 -1.45 -4.44
N PHE A 95 -10.23 -0.66 -3.91
CA PHE A 95 -9.96 0.55 -3.16
C PHE A 95 -10.70 0.52 -1.83
N TYR A 96 -9.98 0.66 -0.73
CA TYR A 96 -10.54 0.64 0.63
C TYR A 96 -9.90 1.70 1.51
N THR A 97 -10.58 2.09 2.57
CA THR A 97 -10.02 2.93 3.62
C THR A 97 -9.97 2.16 4.93
N LEU A 98 -8.79 2.21 5.57
CA LEU A 98 -8.49 1.55 6.84
C LEU A 98 -8.46 2.53 8.01
N GLY A 99 -8.60 3.84 7.77
CA GLY A 99 -8.52 4.85 8.83
C GLY A 99 -7.12 5.10 9.39
N ILE A 100 -6.07 4.79 8.63
CA ILE A 100 -4.69 5.05 9.03
C ILE A 100 -4.48 6.56 9.13
N LYS A 101 -3.92 7.01 10.26
CA LYS A 101 -3.56 8.41 10.52
C LYS A 101 -2.51 8.92 9.55
N GLY A 102 -2.78 10.05 8.88
CA GLY A 102 -1.77 10.81 8.15
C GLY A 102 -0.61 11.29 9.04
N ASP A 103 0.58 11.41 8.46
CA ASP A 103 1.78 11.95 9.11
C ASP A 103 2.28 13.18 8.35
N ASP A 104 2.21 14.34 8.99
CA ASP A 104 2.58 15.64 8.46
C ASP A 104 4.09 15.78 8.15
N ARG A 105 4.91 14.88 8.68
CA ARG A 105 6.34 14.78 8.36
C ARG A 105 6.58 13.99 7.08
N SER A 106 5.63 13.15 6.66
CA SER A 106 5.74 12.43 5.39
C SER A 106 5.23 13.31 4.26
N SER A 107 6.06 13.53 3.25
CA SER A 107 5.64 14.19 2.01
C SER A 107 4.54 13.41 1.28
N LEU A 108 4.42 12.11 1.56
CA LEU A 108 3.40 11.23 1.00
C LEU A 108 2.03 11.38 1.70
N SER A 109 1.95 12.02 2.88
CA SER A 109 0.66 12.35 3.51
C SER A 109 0.12 13.71 3.07
N LYS A 110 0.87 14.45 2.25
CA LYS A 110 0.51 15.79 1.77
C LYS A 110 0.00 15.64 0.33
N PRO A 111 -1.29 15.82 0.05
CA PRO A 111 -1.76 15.79 -1.32
C PRO A 111 -1.16 17.01 -2.03
N GLY A 112 -0.49 16.77 -3.15
CA GLY A 112 -0.15 17.83 -4.09
C GLY A 112 -1.41 18.24 -4.83
N VAL A 113 -1.90 19.46 -4.60
CA VAL A 113 -3.13 19.94 -5.20
C VAL A 113 -2.87 21.28 -5.89
N ILE A 114 -2.99 21.30 -7.22
CA ILE A 114 -2.96 22.52 -8.05
C ILE A 114 -4.11 22.40 -9.04
N PHE A 115 -5.05 23.34 -9.03
CA PHE A 115 -6.04 23.45 -10.11
C PHE A 115 -6.25 24.91 -10.54
N GLU A 116 -6.50 25.04 -11.84
CA GLU A 116 -6.51 26.28 -12.63
C GLU A 116 -7.59 27.28 -12.19
N ASN A 117 -7.21 28.56 -12.20
CA ASN A 117 -8.03 29.78 -12.15
C ASN A 117 -8.38 30.34 -10.75
N GLY A 118 -7.40 30.99 -10.12
CA GLY A 118 -7.58 32.32 -9.50
C GLY A 118 -8.54 32.50 -8.31
N GLY A 119 -8.95 31.45 -7.61
CA GLY A 119 -9.84 31.55 -6.44
C GLY A 119 -9.11 31.95 -5.14
N PHE A 120 -9.69 32.89 -4.38
CA PHE A 120 -9.22 33.35 -3.06
C PHE A 120 -9.04 32.19 -2.05
N PRO A 121 -8.07 32.26 -1.12
CA PRO A 121 -7.81 31.20 -0.16
C PRO A 121 -8.92 31.10 0.89
N ILE A 122 -9.52 29.92 1.03
CA ILE A 122 -10.43 29.61 2.15
C ILE A 122 -9.63 28.85 3.20
N ASN A 123 -9.47 29.45 4.39
CA ASN A 123 -8.97 28.75 5.56
C ASN A 123 -10.01 27.71 5.99
N ILE A 124 -9.63 26.43 5.98
CA ILE A 124 -10.41 25.37 6.63
C ILE A 124 -10.20 25.53 8.13
N GLN A 125 -11.07 26.29 8.80
CA GLN A 125 -11.11 26.32 10.26
C GLN A 125 -11.76 25.04 10.76
N THR A 126 -11.00 24.28 11.54
CA THR A 126 -11.51 23.25 12.45
C THR A 126 -12.30 23.94 13.57
N THR A 127 -13.57 24.27 13.32
CA THR A 127 -14.45 24.83 14.34
C THR A 127 -15.66 23.93 14.55
N HIS A 128 -15.57 23.18 15.65
CA HIS A 128 -16.67 22.72 16.50
C HIS A 128 -17.75 21.83 15.85
N GLY A 129 -17.59 20.51 16.02
CA GLY A 129 -18.73 19.68 16.43
C GLY A 129 -19.44 18.81 15.38
N VAL A 130 -18.85 18.46 14.23
CA VAL A 130 -19.25 17.30 13.41
C VAL A 130 -17.98 16.75 12.70
N LEU A 131 -17.78 15.43 12.69
CA LEU A 131 -16.62 14.72 12.11
C LEU A 131 -16.33 15.16 10.65
N PRO A 132 -15.06 15.26 10.19
CA PRO A 132 -14.74 16.03 8.98
C PRO A 132 -15.14 15.32 7.69
N SER A 133 -15.80 16.07 6.80
CA SER A 133 -16.24 15.66 5.47
C SER A 133 -15.20 16.03 4.40
N CYS A 134 -14.92 15.10 3.49
CA CYS A 134 -14.08 15.31 2.33
C CYS A 134 -14.84 16.09 1.23
N HIS A 135 -14.82 17.42 1.25
CA HIS A 135 -15.67 18.23 0.34
C HIS A 135 -14.97 18.60 -0.97
N ILE A 136 -15.57 18.20 -2.09
CA ILE A 136 -15.05 18.40 -3.46
C ILE A 136 -16.04 19.19 -4.30
N SER A 137 -15.76 20.49 -4.54
CA SER A 137 -16.17 21.20 -5.76
C SER A 137 -15.26 22.42 -6.03
N ARG A 138 -14.56 22.41 -7.18
CA ARG A 138 -13.56 23.38 -7.75
C ARG A 138 -12.37 23.76 -6.86
N ILE A 139 -11.61 22.73 -6.51
CA ILE A 139 -10.41 22.70 -5.66
C ILE A 139 -9.46 23.91 -5.87
N SER A 140 -9.06 24.61 -4.79
CA SER A 140 -7.75 25.26 -4.71
C SER A 140 -7.08 24.92 -3.39
N ALA A 141 -5.80 24.58 -3.43
CA ALA A 141 -4.97 24.38 -2.25
C ALA A 141 -3.82 25.36 -2.29
N SER A 142 -3.57 26.07 -1.18
CA SER A 142 -2.23 26.59 -0.91
C SER A 142 -1.95 26.96 0.55
N ALA A 143 -0.77 26.50 0.97
CA ALA A 143 0.19 27.03 1.93
C ALA A 143 -0.30 27.41 3.34
N THR A 144 -0.25 26.42 4.24
CA THR A 144 0.49 26.42 5.54
C THR A 144 -0.19 25.54 6.60
N SER A 145 -0.70 24.38 6.20
CA SER A 145 -0.88 23.22 7.10
C SER A 145 -1.25 22.01 6.25
N ALA A 146 -0.79 20.83 6.64
CA ALA A 146 -0.93 19.60 5.87
C ALA A 146 -2.40 19.27 5.56
N SER A 147 -2.79 19.33 4.28
CA SER A 147 -3.99 18.62 3.83
C SER A 147 -3.71 17.11 3.91
N PRO A 148 -4.66 16.24 4.28
CA PRO A 148 -4.44 14.79 4.31
C PRO A 148 -4.47 14.20 2.90
N ASP A 149 -3.73 13.12 2.65
CA ASP A 149 -3.85 12.35 1.41
C ASP A 149 -5.29 11.80 1.28
N ILE A 150 -6.07 12.38 0.35
CA ILE A 150 -7.47 12.02 0.13
C ILE A 150 -7.63 10.78 -0.78
N GLY A 151 -6.52 10.17 -1.22
CA GLY A 151 -6.51 8.92 -1.97
C GLY A 151 -7.23 9.00 -3.32
N ARG A 152 -8.08 8.00 -3.63
CA ARG A 152 -8.78 7.87 -4.90
C ARG A 152 -9.59 9.11 -5.30
N ALA A 153 -10.07 9.86 -4.33
CA ALA A 153 -10.81 11.10 -4.56
C ALA A 153 -10.03 12.16 -5.35
N ILE A 154 -8.68 12.14 -5.33
CA ILE A 154 -7.85 13.02 -6.19
C ILE A 154 -8.17 12.81 -7.66
N ALA A 155 -8.37 11.55 -8.07
CA ALA A 155 -8.63 11.20 -9.46
C ALA A 155 -10.12 11.29 -9.82
N THR A 156 -11.02 10.92 -8.91
CA THR A 156 -12.45 10.80 -9.23
C THR A 156 -13.25 12.05 -8.93
N SER A 157 -12.75 12.93 -8.04
CA SER A 157 -13.52 14.04 -7.49
C SER A 157 -14.83 13.64 -6.79
N ASP A 158 -14.98 12.36 -6.39
CA ASP A 158 -16.16 11.85 -5.67
C ASP A 158 -15.88 11.77 -4.16
N ILE A 159 -16.74 12.40 -3.37
CA ILE A 159 -16.70 12.36 -1.89
C ILE A 159 -16.76 10.93 -1.33
N LYS A 160 -17.42 10.01 -2.04
CA LYS A 160 -17.51 8.60 -1.64
C LYS A 160 -16.17 7.86 -1.75
N ASP A 161 -15.21 8.40 -2.49
CA ASP A 161 -13.89 7.80 -2.71
C ASP A 161 -12.79 8.39 -1.83
N CYS A 162 -13.16 9.28 -0.91
CA CYS A 162 -12.20 9.89 -0.02
C CYS A 162 -11.53 8.89 0.89
N PHE A 163 -10.20 9.04 1.00
CA PHE A 163 -9.30 8.23 1.80
C PHE A 163 -9.26 6.76 1.40
N LYS A 164 -9.88 6.40 0.26
CA LYS A 164 -9.74 5.05 -0.29
C LYS A 164 -8.43 4.95 -1.04
N PHE A 165 -7.65 3.95 -0.69
CA PHE A 165 -6.38 3.64 -1.33
C PHE A 165 -6.50 2.34 -2.08
N ARG A 166 -5.80 2.28 -3.23
CA ARG A 166 -5.65 1.04 -3.97
C ARG A 166 -5.03 -0.01 -3.07
N THR A 167 -5.66 -1.18 -2.95
CA THR A 167 -5.10 -2.30 -2.20
C THR A 167 -3.76 -2.69 -2.80
N PRO A 168 -2.65 -2.61 -2.04
CA PRO A 168 -1.34 -2.93 -2.59
C PRO A 168 -1.21 -4.43 -2.86
N VAL A 169 -0.41 -4.76 -3.87
CA VAL A 169 0.03 -6.13 -4.15
C VAL A 169 0.97 -6.57 -3.04
N LEU A 170 0.79 -7.79 -2.48
CA LEU A 170 1.63 -8.31 -1.39
C LEU A 170 2.85 -9.10 -1.88
N ARG A 171 3.02 -9.29 -3.19
CA ARG A 171 4.22 -9.93 -3.75
C ARG A 171 5.46 -9.12 -3.37
N ASN A 172 6.47 -9.80 -2.81
CA ASN A 172 7.72 -9.18 -2.34
C ASN A 172 7.56 -8.09 -1.27
N VAL A 173 6.45 -8.08 -0.51
CA VAL A 173 6.17 -7.03 0.49
C VAL A 173 7.28 -6.88 1.54
N ILE A 174 8.00 -7.96 1.87
CA ILE A 174 9.14 -7.95 2.79
C ILE A 174 10.35 -7.13 2.28
N GLU A 175 10.37 -6.75 1.01
CA GLU A 175 11.43 -5.92 0.43
C GLU A 175 11.04 -4.44 0.34
N THR A 176 9.80 -4.10 0.71
CA THR A 176 9.23 -2.77 0.45
C THR A 176 8.89 -1.99 1.71
N TYR A 177 9.37 -2.34 2.90
CA TYR A 177 9.16 -1.44 4.06
C TYR A 177 9.73 -0.03 3.76
N PRO A 178 9.15 1.05 4.33
CA PRO A 178 8.04 1.10 5.30
C PRO A 178 6.66 0.92 4.65
N TYR A 179 5.60 0.69 5.43
CA TYR A 179 4.25 0.35 4.92
C TYR A 179 3.21 1.48 5.07
N PHE A 180 2.04 1.24 4.46
CA PHE A 180 0.94 2.19 4.21
C PHE A 180 1.28 3.27 3.18
N HIS A 181 0.27 4.04 2.75
CA HIS A 181 0.40 5.00 1.64
C HIS A 181 1.43 6.11 1.95
N HIS A 182 1.58 6.49 3.22
CA HIS A 182 2.54 7.49 3.66
C HIS A 182 3.86 6.94 4.23
N GLY A 183 4.04 5.61 4.26
CA GLY A 183 5.30 4.99 4.70
C GLY A 183 5.65 5.20 6.19
N THR A 184 4.67 5.29 7.08
CA THR A 184 4.91 5.63 8.51
C THR A 184 5.06 4.40 9.39
N GLU A 185 4.63 3.23 8.94
CA GLU A 185 4.90 1.97 9.61
C GLU A 185 6.33 1.52 9.29
N THR A 186 7.24 2.10 10.07
CA THR A 186 8.70 2.05 9.90
C THR A 186 9.38 1.02 10.81
N GLY A 187 8.65 0.44 11.77
CA GLY A 187 9.19 -0.49 12.74
C GLY A 187 9.95 0.18 13.89
N LEU A 188 11.00 -0.46 14.42
CA LEU A 188 11.77 -0.03 15.61
C LEU A 188 12.73 1.16 15.35
N GLY A 189 12.29 2.19 14.62
CA GLY A 189 13.01 3.45 14.42
C GLY A 189 13.21 3.86 12.96
N VAL A 190 13.46 5.16 12.76
CA VAL A 190 13.76 5.74 11.43
C VAL A 190 15.26 5.57 11.16
N PHE A 191 15.65 4.44 10.58
CA PHE A 191 17.02 4.22 10.13
C PHE A 191 17.21 4.65 8.67
N PRO A 192 18.33 5.30 8.31
CA PRO A 192 18.64 5.57 6.92
C PRO A 192 18.74 4.26 6.14
N TYR A 193 17.77 4.05 5.26
CA TYR A 193 17.52 2.83 4.46
C TYR A 193 18.75 2.28 3.74
N HIS A 194 19.72 3.14 3.40
CA HIS A 194 20.94 2.79 2.67
C HIS A 194 22.05 2.20 3.56
N SER A 195 22.02 2.42 4.89
CA SER A 195 23.06 1.96 5.83
C SER A 195 22.82 0.56 6.40
N LEU A 196 21.63 -0.02 6.15
CA LEU A 196 21.26 -1.31 6.72
C LEU A 196 21.84 -2.49 5.91
N THR A 197 22.32 -3.51 6.62
CA THR A 197 22.57 -4.82 6.02
C THR A 197 21.24 -5.46 5.64
N ASN A 198 21.23 -6.33 4.62
CA ASN A 198 19.99 -7.00 4.17
C ASN A 198 19.31 -7.81 5.29
N LYS A 199 20.07 -8.33 6.26
CA LYS A 199 19.52 -9.04 7.42
C LYS A 199 18.80 -8.10 8.38
N LYS A 200 19.41 -6.95 8.71
CA LYS A 200 18.79 -5.93 9.58
C LYS A 200 17.55 -5.32 8.91
N PHE A 201 17.65 -5.06 7.61
CA PHE A 201 16.53 -4.57 6.81
C PHE A 201 15.30 -5.49 6.90
N ARG A 202 15.47 -6.79 6.58
CA ARG A 202 14.36 -7.75 6.65
C ARG A 202 13.81 -7.92 8.07
N ALA A 203 14.64 -7.82 9.09
CA ALA A 203 14.17 -7.88 10.48
C ALA A 203 13.25 -6.69 10.82
N ILE A 204 13.62 -5.47 10.41
CA ILE A 204 12.78 -4.26 10.60
C ILE A 204 11.51 -4.38 9.77
N SER A 205 11.64 -4.77 8.50
CA SER A 205 10.52 -4.98 7.59
C SER A 205 9.54 -6.03 8.10
N LEU A 206 10.01 -7.13 8.69
CA LEU A 206 9.15 -8.16 9.29
C LEU A 206 8.41 -7.64 10.53
N TYR A 207 9.09 -6.85 11.36
CA TYR A 207 8.47 -6.23 12.52
C TYR A 207 7.38 -5.23 12.12
N ALA A 208 7.68 -4.34 11.16
CA ALA A 208 6.72 -3.39 10.61
C ALA A 208 5.54 -4.11 9.92
N LEU A 209 5.79 -5.25 9.25
CA LEU A 209 4.75 -6.02 8.57
C LEU A 209 3.80 -6.67 9.57
N LYS A 210 4.36 -7.20 10.66
CA LYS A 210 3.57 -7.73 11.76
C LYS A 210 2.63 -6.64 12.32
N ARG A 211 3.14 -5.44 12.56
CA ARG A 211 2.33 -4.30 13.04
C ARG A 211 1.24 -3.91 12.03
N ALA A 212 1.60 -3.87 10.75
CA ALA A 212 0.63 -3.62 9.70
C ALA A 212 -0.48 -4.68 9.72
N ILE A 213 -0.16 -5.96 9.82
CA ILE A 213 -1.15 -7.05 9.92
C ILE A 213 -2.00 -6.91 11.19
N GLU A 214 -1.40 -6.65 12.35
CA GLU A 214 -2.13 -6.41 13.61
C GLU A 214 -3.11 -5.23 13.49
N TYR A 215 -2.74 -4.17 12.77
CA TYR A 215 -3.64 -3.05 12.48
C TYR A 215 -4.91 -3.52 11.75
N HIS A 216 -4.76 -4.40 10.76
CA HIS A 216 -5.91 -4.94 10.01
C HIS A 216 -6.79 -5.83 10.88
N LEU A 217 -6.19 -6.63 11.77
CA LEU A 217 -6.91 -7.56 12.65
C LEU A 217 -7.69 -6.84 13.75
N ARG A 218 -7.41 -5.56 14.04
CA ARG A 218 -8.19 -4.78 15.03
C ARG A 218 -9.63 -4.54 14.54
N GLY A 219 -9.83 -4.35 13.24
CA GLY A 219 -11.12 -4.01 12.64
C GLY A 219 -11.50 -2.53 12.71
N PRO A 220 -12.78 -2.20 12.42
CA PRO A 220 -13.27 -0.83 12.44
C PRO A 220 -13.32 -0.27 13.87
N ILE A 221 -13.39 1.06 13.96
CA ILE A 221 -13.49 1.78 15.23
C ILE A 221 -14.93 1.76 15.73
N ASP A 222 -15.12 1.41 17.00
CA ASP A 222 -16.39 1.59 17.70
C ASP A 222 -16.48 3.04 18.26
N ILE A 223 -17.29 3.88 17.62
CA ILE A 223 -17.48 5.30 18.00
C ILE A 223 -18.01 5.45 19.43
N ALA A 224 -18.85 4.53 19.90
CA ALA A 224 -19.41 4.60 21.25
C ALA A 224 -18.31 4.40 22.31
N LYS A 225 -17.31 3.56 22.01
CA LYS A 225 -16.12 3.37 22.84
C LYS A 225 -15.11 4.51 22.74
N VAL A 226 -15.02 5.21 21.60
CA VAL A 226 -14.19 6.44 21.48
C VAL A 226 -14.59 7.45 22.54
N ASN A 227 -15.90 7.69 22.64
CA ASN A 227 -16.46 8.76 23.47
C ASN A 227 -16.44 8.42 24.98
N SER A 228 -16.27 7.14 25.35
CA SER A 228 -16.23 6.71 26.75
C SER A 228 -14.83 6.72 27.37
N LEU A 229 -13.78 7.13 26.61
CA LEU A 229 -12.39 7.23 27.07
C LEU A 229 -11.85 5.96 27.75
N GLN A 230 -12.37 4.76 27.43
CA GLN A 230 -11.83 3.49 27.94
C GLN A 230 -10.70 2.98 27.03
N PRO A 231 -9.42 3.24 27.35
CA PRO A 231 -8.30 3.07 26.42
C PRO A 231 -7.69 1.65 26.47
N THR A 232 -8.25 0.76 27.29
CA THR A 232 -7.63 -0.54 27.64
C THR A 232 -8.02 -1.68 26.71
N GLU A 233 -9.00 -1.50 25.83
CA GLU A 233 -9.29 -2.47 24.78
C GLU A 233 -8.51 -2.14 23.51
N VAL A 234 -8.08 -3.20 22.81
CA VAL A 234 -7.28 -3.25 21.57
C VAL A 234 -7.73 -2.28 20.46
N PHE A 235 -8.93 -1.69 20.60
CA PHE A 235 -9.51 -0.70 19.72
C PHE A 235 -8.79 0.65 19.72
N PHE A 236 -8.10 1.06 20.80
CA PHE A 236 -7.51 2.40 20.92
C PHE A 236 -6.13 2.44 21.56
N ASP A 237 -5.37 1.34 21.51
CA ASP A 237 -3.98 1.47 21.92
C ASP A 237 -3.32 2.54 21.03
N SER A 238 -2.56 3.43 21.66
CA SER A 238 -1.73 4.47 21.03
C SER A 238 -0.92 3.99 19.81
N PHE A 239 -0.72 2.67 19.69
CA PHE A 239 -0.12 1.98 18.55
C PHE A 239 -1.00 1.91 17.28
N PHE A 240 -2.34 1.92 17.39
CA PHE A 240 -3.27 1.79 16.27
C PHE A 240 -3.95 3.13 15.96
N GLN A 241 -3.25 3.92 15.15
CA GLN A 241 -3.56 5.31 14.87
C GLN A 241 -4.85 5.48 14.05
N ILE A 242 -5.66 6.47 14.43
CA ILE A 242 -6.87 6.90 13.71
C ILE A 242 -6.56 8.24 13.07
N ASP A 243 -6.83 8.38 11.77
CA ASP A 243 -6.86 9.72 11.17
C ASP A 243 -8.11 10.46 11.66
N PRO A 244 -7.98 11.58 12.40
CA PRO A 244 -9.14 12.35 12.84
C PRO A 244 -9.97 12.90 11.66
N LEU A 245 -9.41 12.91 10.44
CA LEU A 245 -10.06 13.36 9.21
C LEU A 245 -10.76 12.21 8.46
N VAL A 246 -10.57 10.95 8.87
CA VAL A 246 -11.27 9.79 8.30
C VAL A 246 -12.38 9.36 9.24
N SER A 247 -13.64 9.58 8.83
CA SER A 247 -14.80 9.12 9.57
C SER A 247 -14.78 7.59 9.76
N PRO A 248 -15.01 7.07 10.99
CA PRO A 248 -15.15 5.63 11.22
C PRO A 248 -16.20 4.94 10.36
N LEU A 249 -17.23 5.67 9.94
CA LEU A 249 -18.30 5.14 9.07
C LEU A 249 -17.85 4.89 7.63
N LEU A 250 -16.75 5.50 7.20
CA LEU A 250 -16.18 5.28 5.87
C LEU A 250 -15.26 4.06 5.82
N MET A 251 -14.85 3.52 6.97
CA MET A 251 -13.91 2.40 7.08
C MET A 251 -14.48 1.11 6.49
N GLN A 252 -13.67 0.40 5.70
CA GLN A 252 -14.07 -0.79 4.99
C GLN A 252 -13.17 -1.97 5.38
N PHE A 253 -13.54 -2.64 6.48
CA PHE A 253 -12.87 -3.82 7.01
C PHE A 253 -13.68 -5.07 6.68
N GLY A 254 -13.43 -5.66 5.51
CA GLY A 254 -14.07 -6.90 5.07
C GLY A 254 -15.44 -6.73 4.38
N PRO A 255 -16.18 -7.83 4.22
CA PRO A 255 -17.55 -7.81 3.69
C PRO A 255 -18.51 -6.99 4.57
N PRO A 256 -19.70 -6.60 4.04
CA PRO A 256 -20.79 -6.13 4.88
C PRO A 256 -21.05 -7.09 6.05
N ASP A 257 -21.35 -6.55 7.23
CA ASP A 257 -21.64 -7.30 8.47
C ASP A 257 -20.48 -8.07 9.11
N SER A 258 -19.24 -8.00 8.59
CA SER A 258 -18.09 -8.63 9.25
C SER A 258 -17.58 -7.89 10.48
N THR A 259 -18.14 -6.70 10.78
CA THR A 259 -17.73 -5.86 11.91
C THR A 259 -17.83 -6.58 13.26
N GLN A 260 -18.83 -7.44 13.43
CA GLN A 260 -19.04 -8.26 14.63
C GLN A 260 -17.91 -9.28 14.90
N HIS A 261 -17.10 -9.59 13.90
CA HIS A 261 -16.00 -10.54 13.99
C HIS A 261 -14.68 -9.91 14.42
N TYR A 262 -14.66 -8.58 14.59
CA TYR A 262 -13.50 -7.84 15.05
C TYR A 262 -13.56 -7.55 16.56
N PRO A 263 -12.41 -7.48 17.25
CA PRO A 263 -11.07 -7.73 16.72
C PRO A 263 -10.81 -9.22 16.53
N VAL A 264 -10.07 -9.58 15.49
CA VAL A 264 -9.64 -10.96 15.24
C VAL A 264 -8.45 -11.27 16.15
N LYS A 265 -8.71 -11.97 17.25
CA LYS A 265 -7.65 -12.42 18.17
C LYS A 265 -7.02 -13.72 17.64
N LEU A 266 -5.81 -13.60 17.07
CA LEU A 266 -4.97 -14.74 16.72
C LEU A 266 -3.97 -15.02 17.85
N ASP A 267 -3.74 -16.29 18.17
CA ASP A 267 -2.64 -16.67 19.07
C ASP A 267 -1.28 -16.38 18.42
N LYS A 268 -0.21 -16.36 19.25
CA LYS A 268 1.14 -16.01 18.81
C LYS A 268 1.64 -16.89 17.65
N HIS A 269 1.29 -18.17 17.62
CA HIS A 269 1.73 -19.09 16.56
C HIS A 269 0.95 -18.84 15.27
N SER A 270 -0.37 -18.65 15.35
CA SER A 270 -1.23 -18.32 14.21
C SER A 270 -0.84 -16.99 13.56
N LEU A 271 -0.61 -15.94 14.38
CA LEU A 271 -0.14 -14.65 13.88
C LEU A 271 1.26 -14.78 13.24
N SER A 272 2.18 -15.51 13.87
CA SER A 272 3.51 -15.74 13.30
C SER A 272 3.43 -16.49 11.97
N ALA A 273 2.54 -17.47 11.84
CA ALA A 273 2.32 -18.21 10.61
C ALA A 273 1.77 -17.31 9.49
N LEU A 274 0.78 -16.48 9.78
CA LEU A 274 0.21 -15.50 8.85
C LEU A 274 1.28 -14.52 8.35
N VAL A 275 2.05 -13.92 9.27
CA VAL A 275 3.14 -13.00 8.93
C VAL A 275 4.20 -13.69 8.06
N ASP A 276 4.55 -14.94 8.38
CA ASP A 276 5.56 -15.73 7.65
C ASP A 276 5.11 -16.05 6.22
N PHE A 277 3.85 -16.41 6.04
CA PHE A 277 3.27 -16.63 4.71
C PHE A 277 3.30 -15.34 3.88
N VAL A 278 2.81 -14.22 4.42
CA VAL A 278 2.80 -12.94 3.69
C VAL A 278 4.22 -12.46 3.38
N ALA A 279 5.15 -12.58 4.32
CA ALA A 279 6.53 -12.14 4.15
C ALA A 279 7.34 -13.01 3.18
N PHE A 280 7.26 -14.34 3.33
CA PHE A 280 8.20 -15.26 2.69
C PHE A 280 7.52 -16.26 1.76
N GLY A 281 6.25 -16.57 1.98
CA GLY A 281 5.46 -17.38 1.05
C GLY A 281 5.22 -16.66 -0.29
N LEU A 282 5.09 -15.32 -0.24
CA LEU A 282 4.89 -14.45 -1.41
C LEU A 282 6.17 -13.77 -1.91
N TYR A 283 7.32 -14.16 -1.39
CA TYR A 283 8.62 -13.59 -1.76
C TYR A 283 9.25 -14.36 -2.91
N ASP A 284 9.41 -13.69 -4.05
CA ASP A 284 10.11 -14.19 -5.22
C ASP A 284 11.57 -13.70 -5.20
N LYS A 285 12.45 -14.57 -4.70
CA LYS A 285 13.89 -14.32 -4.66
C LYS A 285 14.51 -14.16 -6.05
N THR A 286 13.95 -14.79 -7.08
CA THR A 286 14.52 -14.74 -8.43
C THR A 286 14.23 -13.38 -9.08
N ALA A 287 12.98 -12.93 -8.95
CA ALA A 287 12.56 -11.60 -9.35
C ALA A 287 13.44 -10.56 -8.65
N VAL A 288 13.54 -10.58 -7.32
CA VAL A 288 14.27 -9.54 -6.55
C VAL A 288 15.78 -9.48 -6.84
N ARG A 289 16.44 -10.60 -7.18
CA ARG A 289 17.91 -10.64 -7.33
C ARG A 289 18.44 -10.57 -8.76
N LYS A 290 17.73 -11.17 -9.71
CA LYS A 290 18.20 -11.30 -11.10
C LYS A 290 17.38 -10.44 -12.05
N GLY A 291 16.09 -10.29 -11.78
CA GLY A 291 15.14 -9.72 -12.73
C GLY A 291 14.98 -10.55 -13.97
N TYR A 292 13.85 -10.37 -14.67
CA TYR A 292 13.54 -11.14 -15.88
C TYR A 292 14.53 -10.85 -17.02
N LEU A 293 15.13 -9.66 -17.04
CA LEU A 293 16.10 -9.21 -18.04
C LEU A 293 17.57 -9.46 -17.63
N ASN A 294 17.80 -10.18 -16.51
CA ASN A 294 19.11 -10.59 -16.01
C ASN A 294 20.15 -9.44 -15.93
N ASN A 295 19.72 -8.22 -15.60
CA ASN A 295 20.60 -7.06 -15.51
C ASN A 295 20.31 -6.16 -14.30
N ARG A 296 21.32 -5.39 -13.86
CA ARG A 296 21.24 -4.52 -12.67
C ARG A 296 20.30 -3.31 -12.82
N LEU A 297 19.99 -2.88 -14.04
CA LEU A 297 19.08 -1.77 -14.29
C LEU A 297 17.61 -2.19 -14.14
N SER A 298 17.30 -3.46 -14.42
CA SER A 298 15.98 -4.06 -14.23
C SER A 298 15.58 -4.33 -12.79
N HIS A 299 16.44 -4.17 -11.79
CA HIS A 299 15.97 -4.14 -10.40
C HIS A 299 16.92 -3.36 -9.50
N PRO A 300 16.50 -2.21 -8.93
CA PRO A 300 17.11 -1.76 -7.69
C PRO A 300 17.00 -2.87 -6.64
N MET A 301 18.06 -3.09 -5.85
CA MET A 301 18.00 -4.06 -4.76
C MET A 301 16.99 -3.68 -3.66
N ARG A 302 16.42 -2.47 -3.71
CA ARG A 302 15.60 -1.88 -2.64
C ARG A 302 14.65 -0.80 -3.19
N VAL A 303 13.34 -0.90 -2.93
CA VAL A 303 12.31 0.11 -3.29
C VAL A 303 11.40 0.33 -2.07
N PRO A 304 11.12 1.58 -1.63
CA PRO A 304 10.12 1.81 -0.57
C PRO A 304 8.69 1.44 -1.03
N SER A 305 7.79 1.08 -0.11
CA SER A 305 6.38 0.80 -0.47
C SER A 305 5.62 2.05 -0.92
N GLY A 306 4.44 1.81 -1.48
CA GLY A 306 3.60 2.82 -2.15
C GLY A 306 3.83 2.84 -3.66
N PHE A 307 4.99 2.35 -4.09
CA PHE A 307 5.31 2.14 -5.50
C PHE A 307 5.16 0.65 -5.83
N LEU A 308 4.36 0.34 -6.86
CA LEU A 308 4.57 -0.89 -7.62
C LEU A 308 6.07 -0.99 -7.98
N PRO A 309 6.63 -2.16 -8.35
CA PRO A 309 8.03 -2.31 -8.78
C PRO A 309 8.44 -1.43 -9.98
N THR A 310 7.52 -0.59 -10.45
CA THR A 310 7.66 0.43 -11.45
C THR A 310 8.13 1.72 -10.79
N ILE A 311 9.42 2.01 -10.98
CA ILE A 311 10.09 3.31 -10.78
C ILE A 311 10.76 3.45 -9.40
N THR A 312 12.08 3.40 -9.45
CA THR A 312 13.03 3.76 -8.39
C THR A 312 13.02 5.24 -8.06
N ARG A 313 13.21 5.54 -6.77
CA ARG A 313 13.58 6.83 -6.18
C ARG A 313 14.67 7.58 -6.95
N ASP A 314 14.45 8.87 -7.11
CA ASP A 314 15.47 9.88 -6.84
C ASP A 314 14.94 10.90 -5.80
N HIS A 315 15.75 11.14 -4.76
CA HIS A 315 15.67 12.14 -3.69
C HIS A 315 14.34 12.82 -3.27
N GLY A 316 13.19 12.14 -3.30
CA GLY A 316 11.95 12.66 -2.69
C GLY A 316 11.36 13.87 -3.40
N THR A 317 11.77 14.13 -4.64
CA THR A 317 11.26 15.19 -5.50
C THR A 317 10.85 14.61 -6.84
N GLN A 318 9.80 13.79 -6.88
CA GLN A 318 9.18 13.42 -8.15
C GLN A 318 7.68 13.65 -8.09
N MET A 319 7.24 14.51 -9.00
CA MET A 319 5.87 14.92 -9.22
C MET A 319 5.14 13.76 -9.91
N GLU A 320 4.02 13.34 -9.35
CA GLU A 320 3.12 12.38 -9.99
C GLU A 320 2.61 13.00 -11.30
N LEU A 321 2.80 12.31 -12.43
CA LEU A 321 2.09 12.67 -13.65
C LEU A 321 0.67 12.08 -13.55
N PRO A 322 -0.38 12.89 -13.51
CA PRO A 322 -1.75 12.39 -13.38
C PRO A 322 -2.12 11.54 -14.61
N PRO A 323 -2.96 10.49 -14.45
CA PRO A 323 -3.27 9.53 -15.52
C PRO A 323 -4.08 10.13 -16.69
N THR A 324 -4.56 11.37 -16.55
CA THR A 324 -5.56 11.98 -17.45
C THR A 324 -5.22 13.43 -17.82
N GLY A 325 -3.94 13.81 -17.89
CA GLY A 325 -3.55 15.09 -18.48
C GLY A 325 -3.84 15.10 -19.97
N ASN A 326 -4.82 15.90 -20.42
CA ASN A 326 -5.01 16.17 -21.83
C ASN A 326 -3.82 17.02 -22.33
N PHE A 327 -2.88 16.41 -23.04
CA PHE A 327 -1.62 17.05 -23.49
C PHE A 327 -1.81 18.05 -24.66
N SER A 328 -3.03 18.53 -24.90
CA SER A 328 -3.35 19.44 -26.01
C SER A 328 -2.88 20.89 -25.82
N THR A 329 -2.35 21.27 -24.65
CA THR A 329 -1.99 22.68 -24.35
C THR A 329 -0.48 22.97 -24.23
N LEU A 330 0.42 22.00 -24.46
CA LEU A 330 1.85 22.30 -24.58
C LEU A 330 2.19 22.78 -26.00
N LYS A 331 1.70 23.98 -26.35
CA LYS A 331 2.22 24.79 -27.45
C LYS A 331 2.99 25.98 -26.87
N LYS A 332 4.31 25.81 -26.75
CA LYS A 332 5.41 26.72 -27.13
C LYS A 332 6.68 26.32 -26.40
#